data_AF-A0A0J6YXN8-F1
#
_entry.id   AF-A0A0J6YXN8-F1
#
_cell.length_a   1.000
_cell.length_b   1.000
_cell.length_c   1.000
_cell.angle_alpha   90.00
_cell.angle_beta   90.00
_cell.angle_gamma   90.00
#
_symmetry.space_group_name_H-M   'P 1'
#
loop_
_entity.id
_entity.type
_entity.pdbx_description
1 polymer ?
#
loop_
_entity_poly.entity_id
_entity_poly.type
_entity_poly.pdbx_seq_one_letter_code
_entity_poly.pdbx_strand_id
1 'polypeptide(L)' 'MIHNGVEMALLADASEIGDSPLMRAMSSEMVDVDTLAGLISIATYETCLD' A
#
# COMPACT_ATOMS: atom_id res chain seq x y z
N MET A 1 12.23 0.55 -3.67
CA MET A 1 13.30 -0.33 -3.12
C MET A 1 13.42 -1.54 -4.05
N ILE A 2 14.54 -2.25 -4.19
CA ILE A 2 14.62 -3.42 -5.10
C ILE A 2 15.01 -4.68 -4.31
N HIS A 3 14.19 -5.73 -4.38
CA HIS A 3 14.43 -7.03 -3.75
C HIS A 3 14.35 -8.15 -4.80
N ASN A 4 15.42 -8.92 -4.97
CA ASN A 4 15.53 -9.99 -6.00
C ASN A 4 15.16 -9.51 -7.43
N GLY A 5 15.48 -8.27 -7.77
CA GLY A 5 15.17 -7.68 -9.09
C GLY A 5 13.73 -7.18 -9.24
N VAL A 6 12.90 -7.28 -8.20
CA VAL A 6 11.53 -6.76 -8.16
C VAL A 6 11.50 -5.45 -7.39
N GLU A 7 10.80 -4.46 -7.94
CA GLU A 7 10.59 -3.18 -7.26
C GLU A 7 9.53 -3.33 -6.16
N MET A 8 9.89 -2.89 -4.97
CA MET A 8 9.10 -2.97 -3.75
C MET A 8 8.80 -1.58 -3.20
N ALA A 9 7.63 -1.45 -2.59
CA ALA A 9 7.15 -0.27 -1.89
C ALA A 9 6.55 -0.66 -0.53
N LEU A 10 6.35 0.32 0.36
CA LEU A 10 5.73 0.05 1.66
C LEU A 10 4.23 -0.05 1.46
N LEU A 11 3.59 -1.05 2.07
CA LEU A 11 2.13 -1.14 2.06
C LEU A 11 1.48 0.10 2.69
N ALA A 12 2.19 0.71 3.65
CA ALA A 12 1.78 1.95 4.27
C ALA A 12 1.68 3.13 3.28
N ASP A 13 2.36 3.09 2.13
CA ASP A 13 2.30 4.14 1.11
C ASP A 13 0.94 4.22 0.41
N ALA A 14 0.17 3.11 0.40
CA ALA A 14 -1.19 3.07 -0.16
C ALA A 14 -2.28 3.49 0.83
N SER A 15 -1.95 3.73 2.11
CA SER A 15 -2.94 4.01 3.13
C SER A 15 -3.24 5.50 3.24
N GLU A 16 -4.52 5.83 3.17
CA GLU A 16 -5.01 7.19 3.47
C GLU A 16 -5.21 7.43 4.97
N ILE A 17 -5.15 6.37 5.79
CA ILE A 17 -5.35 6.46 7.24
C ILE A 17 -4.01 6.82 7.90
N GLY A 18 -3.83 8.09 8.24
CA GLY A 18 -2.66 8.57 8.97
C GLY A 18 -2.60 8.08 10.43
N ASP A 19 -1.38 7.75 10.90
CA ASP A 19 -0.98 7.52 12.29
C ASP A 19 -1.91 6.65 13.17
N SER A 20 -2.49 5.60 12.58
CA SER A 20 -3.28 4.61 13.33
C SER A 20 -2.40 3.54 13.99
N PRO A 21 -2.84 2.91 15.10
CA PRO A 21 -2.12 1.79 15.71
C PRO A 21 -1.86 0.63 14.74
N LEU A 22 -2.81 0.38 13.83
CA LEU A 22 -2.69 -0.62 12.79
C LEU A 22 -1.59 -0.23 11.78
N MET A 23 -1.57 1.03 11.34
CA MET A 23 -0.57 1.53 10.39
C MET A 23 0.84 1.52 10.97
N ARG A 24 0.99 1.78 12.27
CA ARG A 24 2.29 1.61 12.95
C ARG A 24 2.76 0.17 12.93
N ALA A 25 1.85 -0.79 13.15
CA ALA A 25 2.17 -2.22 13.09
C ALA A 25 2.52 -2.67 11.66
N MET A 26 1.86 -2.13 10.64
CA MET A 26 2.05 -2.47 9.22
C MET A 26 3.13 -1.63 8.52
N SER A 27 3.74 -0.65 9.22
CA SER A 27 4.68 0.31 8.64
C SER A 27 5.92 -0.29 7.99
N SER A 28 6.27 -1.54 8.33
CA SER A 28 7.41 -2.26 7.78
C SER A 28 7.03 -3.32 6.76
N GLU A 29 5.74 -3.47 6.45
CA GLU A 29 5.26 -4.42 5.45
C GLU A 29 5.58 -3.90 4.04
N MET A 30 6.21 -4.76 3.24
CA MET A 30 6.64 -4.43 1.88
C MET A 30 5.92 -5.32 0.88
N VAL A 31 5.50 -4.72 -0.22
CA VAL A 31 4.82 -5.37 -1.32
C VAL A 31 5.47 -4.93 -2.63
N ASP A 32 5.33 -5.74 -3.69
CA ASP A 32 5.77 -5.31 -5.01
C ASP A 32 4.90 -4.15 -5.53
N VAL A 33 5.49 -3.32 -6.39
CA VAL A 33 4.84 -2.10 -6.88
C VAL A 33 3.58 -2.39 -7.71
N ASP A 34 3.53 -3.49 -8.45
CA ASP A 34 2.37 -3.85 -9.26
C ASP A 34 1.19 -4.22 -8.36
N THR A 35 1.45 -4.99 -7.29
CA THR A 35 0.45 -5.28 -6.25
C THR A 35 0.00 -4.01 -5.54
N LEU A 36 0.92 -3.11 -5.16
CA LEU A 36 0.56 -1.84 -4.52
C LEU A 36 -0.36 -1.00 -5.40
N ALA A 37 -0.05 -0.89 -6.69
CA ALA A 37 -0.88 -0.17 -7.66
C ALA A 37 -2.29 -0.79 -7.78
N GLY A 38 -2.39 -2.12 -7.75
CA GLY A 38 -3.66 -2.82 -7.72
C GLY A 38 -4.48 -2.49 -6.46
N LEU A 39 -3.85 -2.48 -5.28
CA LEU A 39 -4.51 -2.15 -4.01
C LEU A 39 -5.02 -0.70 -4.01
N ILE A 40 -4.22 0.26 -4.51
CA ILE A 40 -4.63 1.66 -4.67
C ILE A 40 -5.84 1.73 -5.60
N SER A 41 -5.80 1.06 -6.75
CA SER A 41 -6.91 1.05 -7.71
C SER A 41 -8.21 0.51 -7.11
N ILE A 42 -8.13 -0.52 -6.24
CA ILE A 42 -9.30 -1.06 -5.55
C ILE A 42 -9.84 -0.03 -4.56
N ALA A 43 -8.98 0.53 -3.70
CA ALA A 43 -9.37 1.53 -2.72
C ALA A 43 -10.01 2.77 -3.39
N THR A 44 -9.41 3.25 -4.48
CA THR A 44 -9.97 4.37 -5.26
C THR A 44 -11.31 4.00 -5.91
N TYR A 45 -11.47 2.79 -6.43
CA TYR A 45 -12.76 2.35 -6.99
C TYR A 45 -13.88 2.41 -5.94
N GLU A 46 -13.62 1.98 -4.70
CA GLU A 46 -14.59 2.05 -3.61
C GLU A 46 -14.99 3.49 -3.28
N THR A 47 -14.04 4.45 -3.31
CA THR A 47 -14.35 5.88 -3.09
C THR A 47 -15.19 6.50 -4.20
N CYS A 48 -15.14 5.96 -5.43
CA CYS A 48 -15.94 6.44 -6.56
C CYS A 48 -17.37 5.90 -6.58
N LEU A 49 -17.68 4.90 -5.75
CA LEU A 49 -19.03 4.31 -5.64
C LEU A 49 -19.90 4.98 -4.55
N ASP A 50 -19.31 5.86 -3.74
CA ASP A 50 -19.97 6.68 -2.72
C ASP A 50 -20.41 8.04 -3.29
#